data_AF-A0A437MJ28-F1
#
_entry.id   AF-A0A437MJ28-F1
#
_cell.length_a   1.000
_cell.length_b   1.000
_cell.length_c   1.000
_cell.angle_alpha   90.00
_cell.angle_beta   90.00
_cell.angle_gamma   90.00
#
_symmetry.space_group_name_H-M   'P 1'
#
loop_
_entity.id
_entity.type
_entity.pdbx_description
1 polymer ?
#
loop_
_entity_poly.entity_id
_entity_poly.type
_entity_poly.pdbx_seq_one_letter_code
_entity_poly.pdbx_strand_id
1 'polypeptide(L)'
;MIPEFPLLDFTKIPPRVDRRAGAALLTQYMFPISKRTLEAWPLTWRRVNGKAVVETKELFALAQQKLDAAPAIRNGKNINP
;
A
#
# COMPACT_ATOMS: atom_id res chain seq x y z
N MET A 1 5.67 8.60 -19.08
CA MET A 1 4.20 8.60 -18.97
C MET A 1 3.87 7.61 -17.88
N ILE A 2 3.55 8.09 -16.67
CA ILE A 2 3.14 7.24 -15.54
C ILE A 2 1.76 6.70 -15.89
N PRO A 3 1.45 5.39 -15.75
CA PRO A 3 0.09 4.93 -15.96
C PRO A 3 -0.79 5.66 -14.95
N GLU A 4 -1.65 6.56 -15.45
CA GLU A 4 -2.75 7.09 -14.66
C GLU A 4 -3.56 5.89 -14.23
N PHE A 5 -3.51 5.53 -12.95
CA PHE A 5 -4.52 4.70 -12.33
C PHE A 5 -5.87 5.35 -12.62
N PRO A 6 -6.70 4.83 -13.53
CA PRO A 6 -8.06 5.30 -13.59
C PRO A 6 -8.75 4.60 -12.43
N LEU A 7 -8.98 5.30 -11.31
CA LEU A 7 -10.11 5.18 -10.35
C LEU A 7 -9.78 5.37 -8.86
N LEU A 8 -8.54 5.66 -8.42
CA LEU A 8 -8.36 6.00 -7.01
C LEU A 8 -8.65 7.48 -6.75
N ASP A 9 -9.92 7.77 -6.46
CA ASP A 9 -10.34 9.11 -6.06
C ASP A 9 -9.90 9.39 -4.60
N PHE A 10 -8.70 9.96 -4.45
CA PHE A 10 -8.16 10.36 -3.16
C PHE A 10 -9.02 11.43 -2.43
N THR A 11 -10.00 12.05 -3.09
CA THR A 11 -10.95 12.95 -2.40
C THR A 11 -11.94 12.17 -1.53
N LYS A 12 -12.15 10.88 -1.82
CA LYS A 12 -13.06 9.98 -1.08
C LYS A 12 -12.35 9.11 -0.04
N ILE A 13 -11.03 9.23 0.06
CA ILE A 13 -10.20 8.44 0.98
C ILE A 13 -9.56 9.40 1.99
N PRO A 14 -9.48 9.05 3.29
CA PRO A 14 -8.80 9.89 4.26
C PRO A 14 -7.36 10.22 3.81
N PRO A 15 -6.89 11.46 4.01
CA PRO A 15 -5.54 11.86 3.60
C PRO A 15 -4.44 11.17 4.41
N ARG A 16 -4.78 10.71 5.61
CA ARG A 16 -3.91 9.89 6.46
C ARG A 16 -4.67 8.72 7.04
N VAL A 17 -4.00 7.59 7.13
CA VAL A 17 -4.57 6.34 7.64
C VAL A 17 -3.63 5.68 8.64
N ASP A 18 -4.19 4.93 9.58
CA ASP A 18 -3.40 4.02 10.42
C ASP A 18 -3.06 2.73 9.65
N ARG A 19 -2.25 1.85 10.25
CA ARG A 19 -1.84 0.58 9.61
C ARG A 19 -3.01 -0.34 9.28
N ARG A 20 -4.06 -0.36 10.10
CA ARG A 20 -5.21 -1.24 9.88
C ARG A 20 -6.02 -0.74 8.69
N ALA A 21 -6.34 0.55 8.67
CA ALA A 21 -7.05 1.18 7.57
C ALA A 21 -6.22 1.15 6.27
N GLY A 22 -4.92 1.45 6.35
CA GLY A 22 -4.01 1.38 5.19
C GLY A 22 -3.93 -0.01 4.58
N ALA A 23 -3.82 -1.07 5.40
CA ALA A 23 -3.82 -2.44 4.91
C ALA A 23 -5.15 -2.83 4.25
N ALA A 24 -6.28 -2.38 4.81
CA ALA A 24 -7.59 -2.61 4.22
C ALA A 24 -7.75 -1.92 2.85
N LEU A 25 -7.31 -0.65 2.74
CA LEU A 25 -7.33 0.09 1.48
C LEU A 25 -6.44 -0.56 0.42
N LEU A 26 -5.19 -0.89 0.75
CA LEU A 26 -4.30 -1.56 -0.20
C LEU A 26 -4.84 -2.92 -0.63
N THR A 27 -5.44 -3.69 0.28
CA THR A 27 -6.08 -4.97 -0.05
C THR A 27 -7.26 -4.79 -1.00
N GLN A 28 -8.05 -3.72 -0.83
CA GLN A 28 -9.20 -3.43 -1.66
C GLN A 28 -8.83 -2.97 -3.08
N TYR A 29 -7.77 -2.16 -3.20
CA TYR A 29 -7.47 -1.44 -4.45
C TYR A 29 -6.22 -1.92 -5.17
N MET A 30 -5.34 -2.66 -4.51
CA MET A 30 -4.03 -3.06 -5.04
C MET A 30 -3.86 -4.58 -4.90
N PHE A 31 -3.36 -5.04 -3.75
CA PHE A 31 -3.05 -6.44 -3.49
C PHE A 31 -3.19 -6.78 -2.00
N PRO A 32 -3.45 -8.04 -1.65
CA PRO A 32 -3.59 -8.46 -0.25
C PRO A 32 -2.35 -8.14 0.57
N ILE A 33 -2.53 -7.46 1.70
CA ILE A 33 -1.44 -7.12 2.60
C ILE A 33 -1.90 -7.07 4.06
N SER A 34 -1.03 -7.49 4.97
CA SER A 34 -1.30 -7.41 6.41
C SER A 34 -0.80 -6.10 7.01
N LYS A 35 -1.44 -5.66 8.11
CA LYS A 35 -0.94 -4.54 8.93
C LYS A 35 0.50 -4.72 9.42
N ARG A 36 0.92 -5.98 9.65
CA ARG A 36 2.26 -6.34 10.12
C ARG A 36 3.29 -6.15 9.01
N THR A 37 2.92 -6.44 7.77
CA THR A 37 3.77 -6.18 6.60
C THR A 37 4.07 -4.69 6.44
N LEU A 38 3.08 -3.82 6.70
CA LEU A 38 3.25 -2.36 6.66
C LEU A 38 4.20 -1.81 7.73
N GLU A 39 4.44 -2.53 8.83
CA GLU A 39 5.41 -2.11 9.85
C GLU A 39 6.85 -2.16 9.33
N ALA A 40 7.14 -3.06 8.39
CA ALA A 40 8.46 -3.21 7.77
C ALA A 40 8.66 -2.29 6.56
N TRP A 41 7.63 -1.54 6.14
CA TRP A 41 7.76 -0.66 4.99
C TRP A 41 8.44 0.66 5.39
N PRO A 42 9.36 1.20 4.57
CA PRO A 42 10.05 2.46 4.82
C PRO A 42 9.12 3.67 4.57
N LEU A 43 8.02 3.75 5.31
CA LEU A 43 7.02 4.83 5.22
C LEU A 43 7.21 5.86 6.32
N THR A 44 6.85 7.10 6.02
CA THR A 44 6.91 8.22 6.99
C THR A 44 5.70 8.21 7.91
N TRP A 45 5.85 7.60 9.08
CA TRP A 45 4.80 7.59 10.12
C TRP A 45 4.85 8.83 11.00
N ARG A 46 3.68 9.39 11.33
CA ARG A 46 3.51 10.43 12.36
C ARG A 46 2.66 9.89 13.50
N ARG A 47 2.98 10.26 14.74
CA ARG A 47 2.13 9.96 15.90
C ARG A 47 1.16 11.11 16.13
N VAL A 48 -0.15 10.82 16.09
CA VAL A 48 -1.23 11.76 16.38
C VAL A 48 -2.18 11.07 17.37
N ASN A 49 -2.42 11.67 18.53
CA ASN A 49 -3.29 11.12 19.58
C ASN A 49 -2.97 9.65 19.94
N GLY A 50 -1.68 9.33 20.07
CA GLY A 50 -1.22 7.97 20.38
C GLY A 50 -1.28 6.96 19.22
N LYS A 51 -1.81 7.36 18.05
CA LYS A 51 -1.90 6.50 16.86
C LYS A 51 -0.84 6.86 15.83
N ALA A 52 -0.21 5.85 15.23
CA ALA A 52 0.69 6.05 14.10
C ALA A 52 -0.12 6.14 12.80
N VAL A 53 0.04 7.23 12.06
CA VAL A 53 -0.64 7.49 10.77
C VAL A 53 0.38 7.79 9.68
N VAL A 54 0.07 7.39 8.45
CA VAL A 54 0.88 7.63 7.23
C VAL A 54 0.05 8.43 6.24
N GLU A 55 0.71 9.18 5.35
CA GLU A 55 0.03 9.79 4.21
C GLU A 55 -0.46 8.72 3.23
N THR A 56 -1.75 8.77 2.88
CA THR A 56 -2.36 7.75 2.02
C THR A 56 -1.71 7.74 0.63
N LYS A 57 -1.33 8.89 0.08
CA LYS A 57 -0.65 8.97 -1.22
C LYS A 57 0.72 8.30 -1.20
N GLU A 58 1.52 8.54 -0.15
CA GLU A 58 2.83 7.90 0.05
C GLU A 58 2.68 6.37 0.14
N LEU A 59 1.69 5.91 0.92
CA LEU A 59 1.38 4.50 1.07
C LEU A 59 1.07 3.82 -0.28
N PHE A 60 0.19 4.42 -1.09
CA PHE A 60 -0.17 3.90 -2.41
C PHE A 60 0.99 3.96 -3.41
N ALA A 61 1.79 5.04 -3.39
CA ALA A 61 2.96 5.16 -4.26
C ALA A 61 3.99 4.05 -3.99
N LEU A 62 4.28 3.77 -2.72
CA LEU A 62 5.22 2.69 -2.37
C LEU A 62 4.62 1.30 -2.65
N ALA A 63 3.32 1.12 -2.45
CA ALA A 63 2.64 -0.12 -2.82
C ALA A 63 2.79 -0.40 -4.32
N GLN A 64 2.61 0.64 -5.15
CA GLN A 64 2.79 0.51 -6.58
C GLN A 64 4.22 0.12 -6.94
N GLN A 65 5.23 0.80 -6.38
CA GLN A 65 6.64 0.44 -6.62
C GLN A 65 6.94 -1.01 -6.24
N LYS A 66 6.35 -1.51 -5.14
CA LYS A 66 6.50 -2.91 -4.72
C LYS A 66 5.84 -3.89 -5.69
N LEU A 67 4.68 -3.53 -6.24
CA LEU A 67 3.99 -4.34 -7.25
C LEU A 67 4.80 -4.39 -8.55
N ASP A 68 5.30 -3.23 -9.01
CA ASP A 68 6.12 -3.12 -10.22
C ASP A 68 7.45 -3.89 -10.10
N ALA A 69 8.03 -3.93 -8.90
CA ALA A 69 9.27 -4.67 -8.62
C ALA A 69 9.05 -6.17 -8.38
N ALA A 70 7.81 -6.63 -8.21
CA ALA A 70 7.53 -8.04 -7.95
C ALA A 70 7.81 -8.88 -9.21
N PRO A 71 8.48 -10.04 -9.10
CA PRO A 71 8.78 -10.87 -10.26
C PRO A 71 7.49 -11.39 -10.91
N ALA A 72 7.37 -11.22 -12.22
CA ALA A 72 6.28 -11.81 -12.98
C ALA A 72 6.48 -13.33 -13.06
N ILE A 73 5.59 -14.09 -12.43
CA ILE A 73 5.60 -15.55 -12.46
C ILE A 73 4.58 -16.07 -13.46
N ARG A 74 4.97 -17.01 -14.31
CA ARG A 74 4.04 -17.70 -15.22
C ARG A 74 3.31 -18.82 -14.45
N ASN A 75 1.99 -18.91 -14.65
CA ASN A 75 1.10 -19.93 -14.07
C ASN A 75 0.98 -19.93 -12.53
N GLY A 76 1.33 -18.84 -11.85
CA GLY A 76 1.19 -18.74 -10.39
C GLY A 76 1.99 -19.78 -9.59
N LYS A 77 2.95 -20.45 -10.22
CA LYS A 77 3.80 -21.44 -9.54
C LYS A 77 4.69 -20.73 -8.53
N ASN A 78 4.70 -21.24 -7.31
CA ASN A 78 5.54 -20.73 -6.24
C ASN A 78 7.01 -20.88 -6.65
N ILE A 79 7.69 -19.76 -6.91
CA ILE A 79 9.14 -19.73 -7.17
C ILE A 79 9.87 -19.62 -5.84
N ASN A 80 9.76 -20.65 -5.00
CA ASN A 80 10.72 -20.81 -3.91
C ASN A 80 11.71 -21.89 -4.36
N PRO A 81 13.02 -21.58 -4.50
CA PRO A 81 14.03 -22.62 -4.70
C PRO A 81 14.10 -23.58 -3.52
#